data_AF-A0A497LF47-F1
#
_entry.id   AF-A0A497LF47-F1
#
_cell.length_a   1.000
_cell.length_b   1.000
_cell.length_c   1.000
_cell.angle_alpha   90.00
_cell.angle_beta   90.00
_cell.angle_gamma   90.00
#
_symmetry.space_group_name_H-M   'P 1'
#
loop_
_entity.id
_entity.type
_entity.pdbx_description
1 polymer ?
#
loop_
_entity_poly.entity_id
_entity_poly.type
_entity_poly.pdbx_seq_one_letter_code
_entity_poly.pdbx_strand_id
1 'polypeptide(L)'
;MSTLEERRVRCPNCGKMVPAMRYCIYCGAKLPQAPPIGALEVSPPSPKQAPLPPTIKVRKPFFPGAKSEIEQLMSGITVLYERKISLLDLFQSGEVSERVFLKLYREYCGKLNEYLKARSAKMDELKSSLEDKRNALSNIKMQLEELEVRTKVGEIDPATYNRQAEKLRIEERGLNETLNSLNADIKALENILGDKKPGEIYELERKLGRTKSALEKMGKEGKIVQETLKFVISDVEKMAGFLDSLIKDRKEKEKKLREELETLQTRYKLSELSIEEYERRKREIQSEIAKIWE
;
A
#
# COMPACT_ATOMS: atom_id res chain seq x y z
N MET A 1 -11.19 -31.20 -24.84
CA MET A 1 -12.00 -30.00 -25.17
C MET A 1 -13.29 -30.09 -24.38
N SER A 2 -13.41 -29.39 -23.25
CA SER A 2 -14.66 -29.31 -22.48
C SER A 2 -14.79 -27.89 -21.93
N THR A 3 -15.27 -26.99 -22.78
CA THR A 3 -15.62 -25.61 -22.44
C THR A 3 -16.95 -25.62 -21.67
N LEU A 4 -16.86 -25.63 -20.34
CA LEU A 4 -17.95 -25.14 -19.50
C LEU A 4 -18.02 -23.62 -19.72
N GLU A 5 -18.81 -23.18 -20.70
CA GLU A 5 -19.19 -21.78 -20.84
C GLU A 5 -19.99 -21.37 -19.60
N GLU A 6 -19.29 -20.82 -18.61
CA GLU A 6 -19.88 -20.20 -17.44
C GLU A 6 -20.77 -19.04 -17.90
N ARG A 7 -22.09 -19.17 -17.70
CA ARG A 7 -23.06 -18.10 -18.00
C ARG A 7 -22.64 -16.80 -17.30
N ARG A 8 -22.42 -15.74 -18.09
CA ARG A 8 -22.07 -14.40 -17.59
C ARG A 8 -23.25 -13.44 -17.73
N VAL A 9 -23.44 -12.59 -16.73
CA VAL A 9 -24.46 -11.54 -16.67
C VAL A 9 -23.79 -10.18 -16.51
N ARG A 10 -24.39 -9.12 -17.07
CA ARG A 10 -23.91 -7.75 -16.90
C ARG A 10 -24.42 -7.19 -15.57
N CYS A 11 -23.51 -6.70 -14.72
CA CYS A 11 -23.89 -6.05 -13.47
C CYS A 11 -24.64 -4.74 -13.76
N PRO A 12 -25.84 -4.52 -13.20
CA PRO A 12 -26.60 -3.29 -13.42
C PRO A 12 -25.99 -2.07 -12.72
N ASN A 13 -25.14 -2.27 -11.69
CA ASN A 13 -24.53 -1.18 -10.94
C ASN A 13 -23.21 -0.70 -11.55
N CYS A 14 -22.30 -1.61 -11.91
CA CYS A 14 -20.97 -1.25 -12.43
C CYS A 14 -20.74 -1.59 -13.90
N GLY A 15 -21.73 -2.15 -14.59
CA GLY A 15 -21.69 -2.43 -16.02
C GLY A 15 -20.76 -3.57 -16.47
N LYS A 16 -20.00 -4.19 -15.55
CA LYS A 16 -19.04 -5.27 -15.85
C LYS A 16 -19.74 -6.62 -16.07
N MET A 17 -19.20 -7.42 -17.00
CA MET A 17 -19.62 -8.81 -17.22
C MET A 17 -19.05 -9.71 -16.13
N VAL A 18 -19.92 -10.37 -15.37
CA VAL A 18 -19.56 -11.22 -14.23
C VAL A 18 -20.24 -12.58 -14.36
N PRO A 19 -19.68 -13.66 -13.77
CA PRO A 19 -20.40 -14.93 -13.69
C PRO A 19 -21.77 -14.73 -13.05
N ALA A 20 -22.78 -15.49 -13.48
CA ALA A 20 -24.16 -15.42 -12.99
C ALA A 20 -24.27 -15.93 -11.54
N MET A 21 -23.73 -15.17 -10.60
CA MET A 21 -23.77 -15.39 -9.16
C MET A 21 -24.81 -14.46 -8.50
N ARG A 22 -25.03 -14.60 -7.19
CA ARG A 22 -26.00 -13.79 -6.43
C ARG A 22 -25.59 -12.31 -6.30
N TYR A 23 -24.29 -12.02 -6.31
CA TYR A 23 -23.72 -10.68 -6.16
C TYR A 23 -22.56 -10.46 -7.15
N CYS A 24 -22.37 -9.21 -7.56
CA CYS A 24 -21.26 -8.80 -8.41
C CYS A 24 -19.93 -8.92 -7.65
N ILE A 25 -18.98 -9.67 -8.21
CA ILE A 25 -17.65 -9.86 -7.62
C ILE A 25 -16.81 -8.58 -7.53
N TYR A 26 -17.18 -7.52 -8.26
CA TYR A 26 -16.42 -6.28 -8.31
C TYR A 26 -17.00 -5.18 -7.42
N CYS A 27 -18.32 -5.07 -7.30
CA CYS A 27 -18.97 -3.98 -6.56
C CYS A 27 -19.98 -4.44 -5.51
N GLY A 28 -20.18 -5.75 -5.34
CA GLY A 28 -21.10 -6.30 -4.33
C GLY A 28 -22.59 -6.16 -4.64
N ALA A 29 -22.99 -5.50 -5.72
CA ALA A 29 -24.40 -5.33 -6.08
C ALA A 29 -25.09 -6.68 -6.39
N LYS A 30 -26.33 -6.85 -5.91
CA LYS A 30 -27.13 -8.07 -6.15
C LYS A 30 -27.45 -8.20 -7.65
N LEU A 31 -27.21 -9.38 -8.22
CA LEU A 31 -27.46 -9.67 -9.63
C LEU A 31 -28.83 -10.35 -9.80
N PRO A 32 -29.53 -10.12 -10.93
CA PRO A 32 -30.80 -10.80 -11.21
C PRO A 32 -30.56 -12.31 -11.43
N GLN A 33 -31.26 -13.14 -10.66
CA GLN A 33 -31.18 -14.60 -10.79
C GLN A 33 -32.19 -15.11 -11.82
N ALA A 34 -31.76 -16.00 -12.71
CA ALA A 34 -32.67 -16.82 -13.51
C ALA A 34 -33.15 -18.04 -12.67
N PRO A 35 -34.40 -18.51 -12.84
CA PRO A 35 -34.94 -19.61 -12.05
C PRO A 35 -34.21 -20.94 -12.35
N PRO A 36 -33.97 -21.82 -11.35
CA PRO A 36 -33.34 -23.11 -11.56
C PRO A 36 -34.34 -24.17 -12.04
N ILE A 37 -33.95 -24.95 -13.06
CA ILE A 37 -34.62 -26.18 -13.49
C ILE A 37 -33.87 -27.37 -12.88
N GLY A 38 -34.62 -28.28 -12.25
CA GLY A 38 -34.26 -29.70 -12.15
C GLY A 38 -33.65 -30.15 -10.82
N ALA A 39 -34.49 -30.68 -9.94
CA ALA A 39 -34.11 -31.56 -8.85
C ALA A 39 -33.81 -32.97 -9.38
N LEU A 40 -32.76 -33.62 -8.88
CA LEU A 40 -32.62 -35.08 -8.85
C LEU A 40 -31.68 -35.49 -7.70
N GLU A 41 -32.34 -35.92 -6.63
CA GLU A 41 -32.12 -37.08 -5.72
C GLU A 41 -30.72 -37.54 -5.23
N VAL A 42 -30.81 -38.27 -4.11
CA VAL A 42 -29.85 -38.49 -3.02
C VAL A 42 -29.42 -39.96 -2.97
N SER A 43 -28.16 -40.28 -2.60
CA SER A 43 -27.83 -41.37 -1.66
C SER A 43 -26.34 -41.41 -1.22
N PRO A 44 -25.99 -41.89 0.01
CA PRO A 44 -24.67 -41.75 0.66
C PRO A 44 -24.05 -43.14 1.09
N PRO A 45 -23.11 -43.28 2.08
CA PRO A 45 -21.64 -43.35 1.89
C PRO A 45 -20.89 -44.51 2.63
N SER A 46 -19.59 -44.76 2.36
CA SER A 46 -18.50 -45.22 3.30
C SER A 46 -17.22 -45.75 2.58
N PRO A 47 -16.05 -45.96 3.23
CA PRO A 47 -15.36 -45.12 4.24
C PRO A 47 -13.81 -44.98 4.05
N LYS A 48 -13.26 -43.88 4.59
CA LYS A 48 -11.95 -43.66 5.25
C LYS A 48 -10.62 -44.08 4.57
N GLN A 49 -9.82 -43.06 4.21
CA GLN A 49 -8.39 -43.02 4.50
C GLN A 49 -7.99 -41.62 5.02
N ALA A 50 -7.14 -41.58 6.03
CA ALA A 50 -6.59 -40.39 6.69
C ALA A 50 -5.05 -40.35 6.46
N PRO A 51 -4.31 -39.30 6.88
CA PRO A 51 -3.81 -38.27 5.96
C PRO A 51 -2.28 -38.19 5.89
N LEU A 52 -1.75 -37.66 4.78
CA LEU A 52 -0.34 -37.23 4.66
C LEU A 52 -0.20 -35.73 5.03
N PRO A 53 0.97 -35.29 5.55
CA PRO A 53 1.14 -33.96 6.12
C PRO A 53 1.04 -32.86 5.06
N PRO A 54 0.43 -31.70 5.37
CA PRO A 54 0.36 -30.59 4.43
C PRO A 54 1.71 -29.89 4.37
N THR A 55 2.36 -29.93 3.20
CA THR A 55 3.34 -28.91 2.84
C THR A 55 2.57 -27.59 2.75
N ILE A 56 2.77 -26.70 3.71
CA ILE A 56 2.20 -25.35 3.72
C ILE A 56 2.85 -24.59 2.55
N LYS A 57 2.29 -24.75 1.35
CA LYS A 57 2.43 -23.74 0.31
C LYS A 57 1.53 -22.60 0.74
N VAL A 58 2.12 -21.57 1.34
CA VAL A 58 1.47 -20.27 1.56
C VAL A 58 0.88 -19.87 0.20
N ARG A 59 -0.43 -20.02 0.04
CA ARG A 59 -1.12 -19.55 -1.17
C ARG A 59 -0.99 -18.04 -1.15
N LYS A 60 -0.01 -17.51 -1.89
CA LYS A 60 0.09 -16.08 -2.22
C LYS A 60 -1.28 -15.63 -2.71
N PRO A 61 -1.91 -14.63 -2.09
CA PRO A 61 -3.18 -14.13 -2.58
C PRO A 61 -2.94 -13.53 -3.97
N PHE A 62 -3.50 -14.19 -4.99
CA PHE A 62 -3.38 -13.78 -6.37
C PHE A 62 -4.32 -12.59 -6.61
N PHE A 63 -3.73 -11.41 -6.88
CA PHE A 63 -4.46 -10.24 -7.36
C PHE A 63 -4.26 -10.11 -8.88
N PRO A 64 -5.32 -10.25 -9.70
CA PRO A 64 -5.21 -10.09 -11.15
C PRO A 64 -4.90 -8.63 -11.50
N GLY A 65 -3.70 -8.35 -12.01
CA GLY A 65 -3.36 -7.03 -12.60
C GLY A 65 -2.01 -6.43 -12.22
N ALA A 66 -1.35 -6.92 -11.17
CA ALA A 66 -0.04 -6.41 -10.74
C ALA A 66 1.11 -7.13 -11.46
N LYS A 67 2.03 -6.36 -12.04
CA LYS A 67 3.12 -6.81 -12.92
C LYS A 67 4.32 -7.34 -12.13
N SER A 68 4.52 -6.91 -10.89
CA SER A 68 5.62 -7.35 -10.01
C SER A 68 5.13 -7.87 -8.65
N GLU A 69 5.96 -8.67 -7.98
CA GLU A 69 5.69 -9.15 -6.62
C GLU A 69 5.56 -7.99 -5.62
N ILE A 70 6.34 -6.93 -5.80
CA ILE A 70 6.29 -5.72 -4.98
C ILE A 70 4.95 -5.01 -5.18
N GLU A 71 4.49 -4.83 -6.42
CA GLU A 71 3.18 -4.23 -6.69
C GLU A 71 2.04 -5.05 -6.07
N GLN A 72 2.10 -6.38 -6.15
CA GLN A 72 1.11 -7.27 -5.53
C GLN A 72 1.08 -7.11 -4.02
N LEU A 73 2.26 -7.06 -3.41
CA LEU A 73 2.43 -6.89 -1.97
C LEU A 73 1.87 -5.54 -1.49
N MET A 74 2.25 -4.46 -2.17
CA MET A 74 1.83 -3.10 -1.81
C MET A 74 0.32 -2.90 -2.05
N SER A 75 -0.21 -3.38 -3.17
CA SER A 75 -1.66 -3.36 -3.45
C SER A 75 -2.44 -4.17 -2.41
N GLY A 76 -1.92 -5.33 -1.99
CA GLY A 76 -2.53 -6.15 -0.94
C GLY A 76 -2.64 -5.42 0.40
N ILE A 77 -1.60 -4.65 0.77
CA ILE A 77 -1.60 -3.78 1.95
C ILE A 77 -2.68 -2.71 1.83
N THR A 78 -2.72 -1.96 0.73
CA THR A 78 -3.72 -0.91 0.48
C THR A 78 -5.15 -1.46 0.60
N VAL A 79 -5.44 -2.56 -0.10
CA VAL A 79 -6.76 -3.19 -0.12
C VAL A 79 -7.20 -3.63 1.28
N LEU A 80 -6.29 -4.11 2.13
CA LEU A 80 -6.64 -4.51 3.49
C LEU A 80 -6.95 -3.32 4.39
N TYR A 81 -6.22 -2.21 4.27
CA TYR A 81 -6.57 -0.97 4.96
C TYR A 81 -7.98 -0.50 4.56
N GLU A 82 -8.28 -0.46 3.26
CA GLU A 82 -9.59 -0.07 2.76
C GLU A 82 -10.70 -0.99 3.27
N ARG A 83 -10.51 -2.31 3.20
CA ARG A 83 -11.49 -3.29 3.69
C ARG A 83 -11.74 -3.16 5.18
N LYS A 84 -10.72 -2.87 5.99
CA LYS A 84 -10.90 -2.64 7.42
C LYS A 84 -11.74 -1.39 7.67
N ILE A 85 -11.47 -0.30 6.95
CA ILE A 85 -12.24 0.94 7.06
C ILE A 85 -13.69 0.73 6.63
N SER A 86 -13.94 0.07 5.49
CA SER A 86 -15.30 -0.25 5.06
C SER A 86 -16.03 -1.17 6.03
N LEU A 87 -15.33 -2.14 6.64
CA LEU A 87 -15.92 -3.03 7.64
C LEU A 87 -16.30 -2.27 8.91
N LEU A 88 -15.53 -1.24 9.30
CA LEU A 88 -15.89 -0.35 10.40
C LEU A 88 -17.16 0.44 10.09
N ASP A 89 -17.32 0.94 8.86
CA ASP A 89 -18.54 1.64 8.43
C ASP A 89 -19.77 0.72 8.52
N LEU A 90 -19.68 -0.49 7.97
CA LEU A 90 -20.77 -1.48 8.00
C LEU A 90 -21.16 -1.91 9.42
N PHE A 91 -20.18 -1.92 10.34
CA PHE A 91 -20.44 -2.23 11.73
C PHE A 91 -21.15 -1.06 12.44
N GLN A 92 -20.72 0.17 12.18
CA GLN A 92 -21.35 1.37 12.74
C GLN A 92 -22.78 1.59 12.24
N SER A 93 -23.07 1.24 10.98
CA SER A 93 -24.41 1.30 10.43
C SER A 93 -25.34 0.19 10.95
N GLY A 94 -24.80 -0.78 11.71
CA GLY A 94 -25.56 -1.92 12.22
C GLY A 94 -25.88 -2.99 11.17
N GLU A 95 -25.28 -2.90 9.98
CA GLU A 95 -25.48 -3.88 8.88
C GLU A 95 -24.84 -5.24 9.20
N VAL A 96 -23.86 -5.28 10.11
CA VAL A 96 -23.14 -6.50 10.49
C VAL A 96 -23.16 -6.67 12.01
N SER A 97 -23.53 -7.87 12.47
CA SER A 97 -23.45 -8.22 13.89
C SER A 97 -22.02 -8.17 14.44
N GLU A 98 -21.87 -7.85 15.71
CA GLU A 98 -20.57 -7.80 16.39
C GLU A 98 -19.72 -9.06 16.19
N ARG A 99 -20.35 -10.24 16.28
CA ARG A 99 -19.66 -11.53 16.10
C ARG A 99 -19.06 -11.69 14.70
N VAL A 100 -19.81 -11.32 13.66
CA VAL A 100 -19.35 -11.42 12.27
C VAL A 100 -18.30 -10.36 11.99
N PHE A 101 -18.53 -9.13 12.45
CA PHE A 101 -17.57 -8.02 12.37
C PHE A 101 -16.23 -8.41 12.99
N LEU A 102 -16.21 -8.84 14.25
CA LEU A 102 -14.97 -9.14 14.97
C LEU A 102 -14.18 -10.27 14.31
N LYS A 103 -14.87 -11.31 13.81
CA LYS A 103 -14.23 -12.41 13.07
C LYS A 103 -13.50 -11.88 11.83
N LEU A 104 -14.21 -11.17 10.96
CA LEU A 104 -13.66 -10.63 9.72
C LEU A 104 -12.56 -9.59 9.99
N TYR A 105 -12.76 -8.75 11.00
CA TYR A 105 -11.80 -7.73 11.38
C TYR A 105 -10.48 -8.35 11.84
N ARG A 106 -10.53 -9.39 12.68
CA ARG A 106 -9.33 -10.15 13.11
C ARG A 106 -8.64 -10.83 11.93
N GLU A 107 -9.39 -11.42 11.01
CA GLU A 107 -8.81 -12.02 9.80
C GLU A 107 -8.09 -10.97 8.93
N TYR A 108 -8.66 -9.78 8.79
CA TYR A 108 -8.02 -8.68 8.06
C TYR A 108 -6.80 -8.13 8.80
N CYS A 109 -6.83 -7.99 10.12
CA CYS A 109 -5.64 -7.63 10.92
C CYS A 109 -4.51 -8.66 10.76
N GLY A 110 -4.85 -9.95 10.81
CA GLY A 110 -3.88 -11.04 10.63
C GLY A 110 -3.21 -10.98 9.26
N LYS A 111 -4.02 -10.92 8.19
CA LYS A 111 -3.51 -10.81 6.81
C LYS A 111 -2.69 -9.55 6.60
N LEU A 112 -3.11 -8.41 7.16
CA LEU A 112 -2.37 -7.15 7.02
C LEU A 112 -0.99 -7.26 7.68
N ASN A 113 -0.93 -7.86 8.87
CA ASN A 113 0.32 -8.11 9.56
C ASN A 113 1.24 -9.05 8.78
N GLU A 114 0.71 -10.09 8.14
CA GLU A 114 1.49 -10.98 7.26
C GLU A 114 2.09 -10.21 6.07
N TYR A 115 1.32 -9.36 5.40
CA TYR A 115 1.83 -8.54 4.33
C TYR A 115 2.88 -7.51 4.80
N LEU A 116 2.66 -6.86 5.94
CA LEU A 116 3.62 -5.92 6.51
C LEU A 116 4.95 -6.61 6.87
N LYS A 117 4.89 -7.83 7.40
CA LYS A 117 6.09 -8.65 7.66
C LYS A 117 6.79 -9.06 6.37
N ALA A 118 6.05 -9.52 5.36
CA ALA A 118 6.61 -9.87 4.06
C ALA A 118 7.29 -8.66 3.40
N ARG A 119 6.69 -7.47 3.52
CA ARG A 119 7.27 -6.20 3.06
C ARG A 119 8.58 -5.89 3.76
N SER A 120 8.62 -5.98 5.10
CA SER A 120 9.84 -5.77 5.87
C SER A 120 10.95 -6.73 5.43
N ALA A 121 10.65 -8.03 5.35
CA ALA A 121 11.62 -9.05 4.94
C ALA A 121 12.14 -8.79 3.52
N LYS A 122 11.26 -8.42 2.58
CA LYS A 122 11.68 -8.11 1.21
C LYS A 122 12.54 -6.85 1.16
N MET A 123 12.23 -5.84 1.97
CA MET A 123 13.04 -4.64 2.06
C MET A 123 14.44 -4.93 2.61
N ASP A 124 14.54 -5.78 3.63
CA ASP A 124 15.82 -6.19 4.22
C ASP A 124 16.66 -7.00 3.23
N GLU A 125 16.03 -7.93 2.49
CA GLU A 125 16.67 -8.69 1.40
C GLU A 125 17.24 -7.77 0.32
N LEU A 126 16.44 -6.81 -0.15
CA LEU A 126 16.88 -5.87 -1.18
C LEU A 126 17.99 -4.95 -0.67
N LYS A 127 17.92 -4.47 0.57
CA LYS A 127 18.97 -3.65 1.19
C LYS A 127 20.29 -4.41 1.33
N SER A 128 20.24 -5.68 1.74
CA SER A 128 21.42 -6.55 1.80
C SER A 128 22.01 -6.75 0.41
N SER A 129 21.19 -7.10 -0.58
CA SER A 129 21.67 -7.28 -1.96
C SER A 129 22.26 -5.99 -2.51
N LEU A 130 21.68 -4.84 -2.19
CA LEU A 130 22.16 -3.55 -2.65
C LEU A 130 23.55 -3.26 -2.07
N GLU A 131 23.75 -3.55 -0.80
CA GLU A 131 25.05 -3.41 -0.14
C GLU A 131 26.12 -4.34 -0.76
N ASP A 132 25.78 -5.60 -1.05
CA ASP A 132 26.68 -6.54 -1.72
C ASP A 132 27.11 -6.01 -3.10
N LYS A 133 26.19 -5.42 -3.87
CA LYS A 133 26.50 -4.83 -5.18
C LYS A 133 27.34 -3.56 -5.07
N ARG A 134 27.14 -2.74 -4.04
CA ARG A 134 28.02 -1.59 -3.76
C ARG A 134 29.45 -2.03 -3.43
N ASN A 135 29.60 -3.08 -2.63
CA ASN A 135 30.91 -3.64 -2.32
C ASN A 135 31.61 -4.18 -3.57
N ALA A 136 30.87 -4.86 -4.45
CA ALA A 136 31.41 -5.32 -5.74
C ALA A 136 31.87 -4.15 -6.63
N LEU A 137 31.08 -3.06 -6.72
CA LEU A 137 31.49 -1.85 -7.45
C LEU A 137 32.73 -1.19 -6.86
N SER A 138 32.83 -1.11 -5.53
CA SER A 138 34.02 -0.60 -4.85
C SER A 138 35.26 -1.42 -5.22
N ASN A 139 35.14 -2.75 -5.26
CA ASN A 139 36.22 -3.64 -5.68
C ASN A 139 36.60 -3.44 -7.16
N ILE A 140 35.63 -3.31 -8.07
CA ILE A 140 35.92 -3.02 -9.49
C ILE A 140 36.66 -1.69 -9.64
N LYS A 141 36.26 -0.66 -8.88
CA LYS A 141 36.93 0.63 -8.89
C LYS A 141 38.40 0.50 -8.46
N MET A 142 38.66 -0.23 -7.37
CA MET A 142 40.02 -0.53 -6.93
C MET A 142 40.83 -1.31 -7.98
N GLN A 143 40.22 -2.29 -8.66
CA GLN A 143 40.88 -3.04 -9.74
C GLN A 143 41.21 -2.16 -10.94
N LEU A 144 40.33 -1.24 -11.32
CA LEU A 144 40.59 -0.27 -12.38
C LEU A 144 41.75 0.66 -12.02
N GLU A 145 41.79 1.16 -10.78
CA GLU A 145 42.89 1.99 -10.26
C GLU A 145 44.22 1.20 -10.25
N GLU A 146 44.21 -0.05 -9.79
CA GLU A 146 45.38 -0.92 -9.82
C GLU A 146 45.89 -1.15 -11.26
N LEU A 147 44.99 -1.47 -12.20
CA LEU A 147 45.36 -1.66 -13.61
C LEU A 147 45.96 -0.40 -14.21
N GLU A 148 45.45 0.79 -13.86
CA GLU A 148 46.00 2.05 -14.31
C GLU A 148 47.43 2.26 -13.77
N VAL A 149 47.66 1.99 -12.48
CA VAL A 149 49.00 2.09 -11.86
C VAL A 149 49.98 1.11 -12.51
N ARG A 150 49.61 -0.17 -12.65
CA ARG A 150 50.46 -1.21 -13.30
C ARG A 150 50.84 -0.85 -14.73
N THR A 151 49.92 -0.23 -15.47
CA THR A 151 50.20 0.27 -16.82
C THR A 151 51.18 1.45 -16.80
N LYS A 152 51.03 2.40 -15.86
CA LYS A 152 51.94 3.55 -15.71
C LYS A 152 53.36 3.14 -15.32
N VAL A 153 53.52 2.08 -14.53
CA VAL A 153 54.85 1.54 -14.18
C VAL A 153 55.42 0.60 -15.25
N GLY A 154 54.67 0.35 -16.34
CA GLY A 154 55.12 -0.46 -17.47
C GLY A 154 55.03 -1.97 -17.27
N GLU A 155 54.34 -2.45 -16.22
CA GLU A 155 54.12 -3.88 -15.98
C GLU A 155 53.10 -4.49 -16.96
N ILE A 156 52.20 -3.67 -17.51
CA ILE A 156 51.14 -4.09 -18.44
C ILE A 156 51.21 -3.20 -19.69
N ASP A 157 51.08 -3.81 -20.87
CA ASP A 157 51.02 -3.08 -22.13
C ASP A 157 49.65 -2.41 -22.35
N PRO A 158 49.58 -1.32 -23.15
CA PRO A 158 48.33 -0.60 -23.38
C PRO A 158 47.19 -1.44 -23.97
N ALA A 159 47.47 -2.47 -24.77
CA ALA A 159 46.43 -3.30 -25.38
C ALA A 159 45.80 -4.24 -24.33
N THR A 160 46.62 -4.84 -23.46
CA THR A 160 46.15 -5.65 -22.33
C THR A 160 45.36 -4.80 -21.33
N TYR A 161 45.83 -3.60 -21.00
CA TYR A 161 45.10 -2.65 -20.16
C TYR A 161 43.71 -2.36 -20.72
N ASN A 162 43.63 -1.93 -21.99
CA ASN A 162 42.36 -1.55 -22.61
C ASN A 162 41.35 -2.71 -22.59
N ARG A 163 41.80 -3.94 -22.86
CA ARG A 163 40.95 -5.13 -22.82
C ARG A 163 40.40 -5.43 -21.42
N GLN A 164 41.26 -5.36 -20.39
CA GLN A 164 40.87 -5.65 -19.01
C GLN A 164 39.99 -4.55 -18.42
N ALA A 165 40.35 -3.28 -18.67
CA ALA A 165 39.57 -2.12 -18.26
C ALA A 165 38.18 -2.11 -18.89
N GLU A 166 38.05 -2.47 -20.18
CA GLU A 166 36.74 -2.53 -20.84
C GLU A 166 35.85 -3.61 -20.22
N LYS A 167 36.40 -4.80 -19.91
CA LYS A 167 35.64 -5.86 -19.23
C LYS A 167 35.10 -5.37 -17.88
N LEU A 168 35.94 -4.71 -17.08
CA LEU A 168 35.55 -4.16 -15.78
C LEU A 168 34.51 -3.04 -15.91
N ARG A 169 34.62 -2.17 -16.92
CA ARG A 169 33.62 -1.11 -17.19
C ARG A 169 32.26 -1.66 -17.62
N ILE A 170 32.24 -2.75 -18.39
CA ILE A 170 30.99 -3.43 -18.75
C ILE A 170 30.32 -4.00 -17.49
N GLU A 171 31.10 -4.63 -16.62
CA GLU A 171 30.61 -5.17 -15.35
C GLU A 171 30.10 -4.04 -14.42
N GLU A 172 30.85 -2.95 -14.29
CA GLU A 172 30.48 -1.75 -13.55
C GLU A 172 29.13 -1.20 -14.02
N ARG A 173 28.92 -1.11 -15.34
CA ARG A 173 27.66 -0.63 -15.92
C ARG A 173 26.49 -1.54 -15.54
N GLY A 174 26.64 -2.85 -15.68
CA GLY A 174 25.59 -3.82 -15.33
C GLY A 174 25.25 -3.81 -13.83
N LEU A 175 26.26 -3.64 -12.96
CA LEU A 175 26.04 -3.48 -11.52
C LEU A 175 25.30 -2.18 -11.19
N ASN A 176 25.65 -1.07 -11.84
CA ASN A 176 24.96 0.22 -11.64
C ASN A 176 23.49 0.16 -12.08
N GLU A 177 23.19 -0.50 -13.21
CA GLU A 177 21.80 -0.75 -13.65
C GLU A 177 21.02 -1.56 -12.61
N THR A 178 21.65 -2.61 -12.07
CA THR A 178 21.07 -3.44 -11.00
C THR A 178 20.82 -2.62 -9.73
N LEU A 179 21.78 -1.78 -9.30
CA LEU A 179 21.61 -0.89 -8.16
C LEU A 179 20.45 0.09 -8.34
N ASN A 180 20.29 0.65 -9.54
CA ASN A 180 19.19 1.55 -9.85
C ASN A 180 17.83 0.83 -9.74
N SER A 181 17.75 -0.40 -10.25
CA SER A 181 16.55 -1.25 -10.11
C SER A 181 16.25 -1.55 -8.64
N LEU A 182 17.24 -2.01 -7.86
CA LEU A 182 17.07 -2.32 -6.44
C LEU A 182 16.64 -1.08 -5.63
N ASN A 183 17.21 0.08 -5.92
CA ASN A 183 16.80 1.35 -5.29
C ASN A 183 15.35 1.71 -5.63
N ALA A 184 14.91 1.51 -6.87
CA ALA A 184 13.53 1.76 -7.28
C ALA A 184 12.56 0.82 -6.54
N ASP A 185 12.91 -0.46 -6.42
CA ASP A 185 12.14 -1.46 -5.69
C ASP A 185 12.04 -1.15 -4.19
N ILE A 186 13.14 -0.74 -3.55
CA ILE A 186 13.14 -0.31 -2.15
C ILE A 186 12.25 0.91 -1.95
N LYS A 187 12.36 1.93 -2.82
CA LYS A 187 11.50 3.11 -2.77
C LYS A 187 10.02 2.77 -2.92
N ALA A 188 9.70 1.83 -3.83
CA ALA A 188 8.33 1.35 -4.01
C ALA A 188 7.81 0.66 -2.74
N LEU A 189 8.63 -0.15 -2.06
CA LEU A 189 8.26 -0.75 -0.78
C LEU A 189 8.14 0.31 0.33
N GLU A 190 9.01 1.32 0.38
CA GLU A 190 8.95 2.40 1.39
C GLU A 190 7.64 3.20 1.29
N ASN A 191 7.14 3.42 0.08
CA ASN A 191 5.93 4.21 -0.19
C ASN A 191 4.61 3.41 0.03
N ILE A 192 4.28 3.12 1.29
CA ILE A 192 2.99 2.50 1.65
C ILE A 192 1.83 3.45 1.33
N LEU A 193 0.75 2.92 0.74
CA LEU A 193 -0.37 3.70 0.18
C LEU A 193 0.09 4.68 -0.91
N GLY A 194 1.18 4.38 -1.61
CA GLY A 194 1.72 5.24 -2.67
C GLY A 194 0.80 5.45 -3.87
N ASP A 195 -0.25 4.64 -4.01
CA ASP A 195 -1.32 4.80 -5.00
C ASP A 195 -2.39 5.81 -4.59
N LYS A 196 -2.39 6.28 -3.32
CA LYS A 196 -3.30 7.28 -2.79
C LYS A 196 -2.70 8.67 -2.83
N LYS A 197 -3.52 9.66 -3.12
CA LYS A 197 -3.16 11.06 -2.94
C LYS A 197 -3.01 11.41 -1.46
N PRO A 198 -2.16 12.38 -1.11
CA PRO A 198 -2.05 12.87 0.26
C PRO A 198 -3.39 13.32 0.85
N GLY A 199 -4.23 14.00 0.06
CA GLY A 199 -5.57 14.39 0.48
C GLY A 199 -6.49 13.20 0.80
N GLU A 200 -6.39 12.10 0.05
CA GLU A 200 -7.14 10.87 0.35
C GLU A 200 -6.68 10.25 1.67
N ILE A 201 -5.37 10.21 1.93
CA ILE A 201 -4.80 9.71 3.19
C ILE A 201 -5.30 10.57 4.37
N TYR A 202 -5.32 11.89 4.20
CA TYR A 202 -5.84 12.81 5.21
C TYR A 202 -7.33 12.61 5.50
N GLU A 203 -8.16 12.37 4.47
CA GLU A 203 -9.58 12.05 4.66
C GLU A 203 -9.77 10.71 5.40
N LEU A 204 -8.96 9.69 5.06
CA LEU A 204 -8.99 8.39 5.74
C LEU A 204 -8.62 8.53 7.23
N GLU A 205 -7.57 9.29 7.54
CA GLU A 205 -7.15 9.55 8.92
C GLU A 205 -8.26 10.28 9.72
N ARG A 206 -8.85 11.33 9.15
CA ARG A 206 -9.98 12.04 9.79
C ARG A 206 -11.20 11.13 9.98
N LYS A 207 -11.46 10.25 9.01
CA LYS A 207 -12.55 9.25 9.10
C LYS A 207 -12.30 8.25 10.22
N LEU A 208 -11.06 7.77 10.40
CA LEU A 208 -10.71 6.91 11.52
C LEU A 208 -10.89 7.62 12.87
N GLY A 209 -10.55 8.91 12.95
CA GLY A 209 -10.83 9.73 14.14
C GLY A 209 -12.33 9.78 14.49
N ARG A 210 -13.20 10.06 13.50
CA ARG A 210 -14.66 10.02 13.69
C ARG A 210 -15.16 8.63 14.09
N THR A 211 -14.60 7.60 13.46
CA THR A 211 -14.92 6.20 13.72
C THR A 211 -14.62 5.80 15.16
N LYS A 212 -13.45 6.20 15.66
CA LYS A 212 -13.06 5.98 17.06
C LYS A 212 -14.10 6.57 18.03
N SER A 213 -14.44 7.85 17.86
CA SER A 213 -15.43 8.51 18.72
C SER A 213 -16.81 7.85 18.65
N ALA A 214 -17.22 7.38 17.47
CA ALA A 214 -18.48 6.65 17.29
C ALA A 214 -18.47 5.29 18.03
N LEU A 215 -17.38 4.53 17.91
CA LEU A 215 -17.22 3.26 18.63
C LEU A 215 -17.22 3.45 20.15
N GLU A 216 -16.52 4.47 20.66
CA GLU A 216 -16.53 4.81 22.08
C GLU A 216 -17.95 5.11 22.60
N LYS A 217 -18.75 5.83 21.80
CA LYS A 217 -20.16 6.09 22.11
C LYS A 217 -20.97 4.79 22.14
N MET A 218 -20.84 3.93 21.13
CA MET A 218 -21.51 2.62 21.09
C MET A 218 -21.13 1.75 22.29
N GLY A 219 -19.88 1.81 22.72
CA GLY A 219 -19.38 1.14 23.92
C GLY A 219 -20.04 1.64 25.21
N LYS A 220 -20.18 2.96 25.38
CA LYS A 220 -20.90 3.57 26.52
C LYS A 220 -22.38 3.20 26.53
N GLU A 221 -22.98 3.05 25.36
CA GLU A 221 -24.37 2.63 25.18
C GLU A 221 -24.58 1.12 25.37
N GLY A 222 -23.53 0.35 25.65
CA GLY A 222 -23.62 -1.11 25.84
C GLY A 222 -23.93 -1.90 24.57
N LYS A 223 -23.79 -1.30 23.38
CA LYS A 223 -24.07 -1.93 22.09
C LYS A 223 -22.94 -2.85 21.60
N ILE A 224 -21.78 -2.78 22.23
CA ILE A 224 -20.57 -3.54 21.88
C ILE A 224 -19.98 -4.09 23.16
N VAL A 225 -19.49 -5.34 23.13
CA VAL A 225 -18.73 -5.91 24.24
C VAL A 225 -17.44 -5.13 24.47
N GLN A 226 -17.11 -4.84 25.73
CA GLN A 226 -15.95 -4.02 26.11
C GLN A 226 -14.61 -4.59 25.60
N GLU A 227 -14.47 -5.92 25.54
CA GLU A 227 -13.27 -6.56 24.98
C GLU A 227 -13.12 -6.28 23.48
N THR A 228 -14.21 -6.42 22.72
CA THR A 228 -14.27 -6.07 21.29
C THR A 228 -13.92 -4.61 21.09
N LEU A 229 -14.53 -3.72 21.87
CA LEU A 229 -14.30 -2.29 21.81
C LEU A 229 -12.82 -1.94 22.02
N LYS A 230 -12.22 -2.47 23.10
CA LYS A 230 -10.81 -2.21 23.42
C LYS A 230 -9.87 -2.68 22.32
N PHE A 231 -10.11 -3.87 21.78
CA PHE A 231 -9.30 -4.42 20.68
C PHE A 231 -9.39 -3.55 19.42
N VAL A 232 -10.61 -3.18 19.02
CA VAL A 232 -10.87 -2.42 17.79
C VAL A 232 -10.35 -0.99 17.92
N ILE A 233 -10.59 -0.31 19.05
CA ILE A 233 -10.08 1.05 19.28
C ILE A 233 -8.56 1.07 19.22
N SER A 234 -7.87 0.14 19.88
CA SER A 234 -6.40 0.09 19.85
C SER A 234 -5.86 -0.10 18.43
N ASP A 235 -6.52 -0.90 17.61
CA ASP A 235 -6.14 -1.10 16.22
C ASP A 235 -6.46 0.13 15.34
N VAL A 236 -7.62 0.77 15.52
CA VAL A 236 -8.00 2.03 14.85
C VAL A 236 -7.01 3.15 15.18
N GLU A 237 -6.58 3.27 16.45
CA GLU A 237 -5.57 4.24 16.86
C GLU A 237 -4.22 3.99 16.18
N LYS A 238 -3.78 2.73 16.10
CA LYS A 238 -2.56 2.35 15.37
C LYS A 238 -2.67 2.70 13.89
N MET A 239 -3.82 2.43 13.27
CA MET A 239 -4.07 2.79 11.88
C MET A 239 -4.05 4.31 11.68
N ALA A 240 -4.73 5.08 12.54
CA ALA A 240 -4.76 6.54 12.46
C ALA A 240 -3.36 7.14 12.66
N GLY A 241 -2.60 6.68 13.66
CA GLY A 241 -1.23 7.14 13.89
C GLY A 241 -0.28 6.79 12.74
N PHE A 242 -0.47 5.64 12.11
CA PHE A 242 0.27 5.28 10.90
C PHE A 242 -0.05 6.23 9.74
N LEU A 243 -1.34 6.48 9.45
CA LEU A 243 -1.71 7.43 8.38
C LEU A 243 -1.19 8.84 8.67
N ASP A 244 -1.29 9.30 9.92
CA ASP A 244 -0.73 10.60 10.34
C ASP A 244 0.78 10.69 10.06
N SER A 245 1.53 9.61 10.35
CA SER A 245 2.98 9.58 10.07
C SER A 245 3.32 9.75 8.59
N LEU A 246 2.45 9.31 7.67
CA LEU A 246 2.66 9.44 6.22
C LEU A 246 2.44 10.88 5.72
N ILE A 247 1.67 11.68 6.43
CA ILE A 247 1.29 13.05 6.03
C ILE A 247 1.75 14.13 7.02
N LYS A 248 2.55 13.77 8.02
CA LYS A 248 2.98 14.65 9.11
C LYS A 248 3.66 15.91 8.59
N ASP A 249 4.66 15.76 7.72
CA ASP A 249 5.41 16.89 7.17
C ASP A 249 4.51 17.84 6.35
N ARG A 250 3.49 17.27 5.68
CA ARG A 250 2.50 18.03 4.92
C ARG A 250 1.59 18.86 5.84
N LYS A 251 1.10 18.26 6.93
CA LYS A 251 0.33 18.96 7.97
C LYS A 251 1.14 20.08 8.60
N GLU A 252 2.41 19.83 8.89
CA GLU A 252 3.32 20.84 9.46
C GLU A 252 3.54 22.00 8.48
N LYS A 253 3.73 21.71 7.18
CA LYS A 253 3.86 22.73 6.15
C LYS A 253 2.57 23.56 6.00
N GLU A 254 1.41 22.91 5.96
CA GLU A 254 0.12 23.60 5.89
C GLU A 254 -0.08 24.52 7.11
N LYS A 255 0.26 24.03 8.31
CA LYS A 255 0.16 24.81 9.55
C LYS A 255 0.96 26.10 9.46
N LYS A 256 2.22 26.03 9.00
CA LYS A 256 3.08 27.21 8.81
C LYS A 256 2.48 28.20 7.81
N LEU A 257 2.00 27.72 6.67
CA LEU A 257 1.34 28.57 5.67
C LEU A 257 0.07 29.25 6.21
N ARG A 258 -0.69 28.57 7.08
CA ARG A 258 -1.87 29.15 7.74
C ARG A 258 -1.48 30.23 8.75
N GLU A 259 -0.41 30.02 9.52
CA GLU A 259 0.15 31.03 10.43
C GLU A 259 0.67 32.27 9.66
N GLU A 260 1.30 32.05 8.50
CA GLU A 260 1.70 33.13 7.59
C GLU A 260 0.49 33.91 7.05
N LEU A 261 -0.60 33.21 6.69
CA LEU A 261 -1.84 33.83 6.24
C LEU A 261 -2.49 34.67 7.35
N GLU A 262 -2.50 34.19 8.59
CA GLU A 262 -3.00 34.93 9.76
C GLU A 262 -2.15 36.18 10.04
N THR A 263 -0.83 36.04 9.96
CA THR A 263 0.11 37.17 10.08
C THR A 263 -0.15 38.20 8.98
N LEU A 264 -0.29 37.75 7.73
CA LEU A 264 -0.60 38.60 6.59
C LEU A 264 -1.92 39.36 6.77
N GLN A 265 -2.96 38.67 7.26
CA GLN A 265 -4.27 39.27 7.56
C GLN A 265 -4.15 40.32 8.66
N THR A 266 -3.33 40.09 9.68
CA THR A 266 -3.10 41.05 10.77
C THR A 266 -2.38 42.29 10.27
N ARG A 267 -1.31 42.15 9.48
CA ARG A 267 -0.58 43.29 8.87
C ARG A 267 -1.47 44.15 7.98
N TYR A 268 -2.34 43.51 7.18
CA TYR A 268 -3.32 44.24 6.38
C TYR A 268 -4.31 45.04 7.26
N LYS A 269 -4.83 44.46 8.35
CA LYS A 269 -5.70 45.17 9.30
C LYS A 269 -4.99 46.36 9.97
N LEU A 270 -3.68 46.26 10.19
CA LEU A 270 -2.85 47.36 10.70
C LEU A 270 -2.49 48.39 9.62
N SER A 271 -3.02 48.26 8.40
CA SER A 271 -2.74 49.13 7.25
C SER A 271 -1.26 49.15 6.83
N GLU A 272 -0.49 48.12 7.19
CA GLU A 272 0.92 47.96 6.81
C GLU A 272 1.10 47.48 5.36
N LEU A 273 0.02 47.05 4.70
CA LEU A 273 0.00 46.49 3.36
C LEU A 273 -1.12 47.12 2.53
N SER A 274 -0.88 47.28 1.23
CA SER A 274 -1.95 47.63 0.31
C SER A 274 -2.91 46.45 0.10
N ILE A 275 -4.15 46.73 -0.32
CA ILE A 275 -5.14 45.70 -0.66
C ILE A 275 -4.62 44.78 -1.79
N GLU A 276 -3.88 45.34 -2.75
CA GLU A 276 -3.32 44.61 -3.89
C GLU A 276 -2.22 43.64 -3.44
N GLU A 277 -1.33 44.09 -2.55
CA GLU A 277 -0.27 43.24 -1.98
C GLU A 277 -0.84 42.14 -1.10
N TYR A 278 -1.85 42.46 -0.29
CA TYR A 278 -2.57 41.50 0.53
C TYR A 278 -3.25 40.42 -0.32
N GLU A 279 -4.07 40.79 -1.29
CA GLU A 279 -4.80 39.82 -2.13
C GLU A 279 -3.86 39.04 -3.06
N ARG A 280 -2.70 39.60 -3.46
CA ARG A 280 -1.67 38.83 -4.18
C ARG A 280 -1.06 37.75 -3.29
N ARG A 281 -0.49 38.12 -2.14
CA ARG A 281 0.19 37.17 -1.23
C ARG A 281 -0.78 36.14 -0.65
N LYS A 282 -2.01 36.53 -0.34
CA LYS A 282 -3.06 35.61 0.11
C LYS A 282 -3.37 34.55 -0.93
N ARG A 283 -3.48 34.92 -2.22
CA ARG A 283 -3.69 33.95 -3.30
C ARG A 283 -2.50 33.01 -3.49
N GLU A 284 -1.27 33.52 -3.36
CA GLU A 284 -0.04 32.70 -3.42
C GLU A 284 -0.06 31.65 -2.30
N ILE A 285 -0.22 32.06 -1.05
CA ILE A 285 -0.27 31.16 0.11
C ILE A 285 -1.43 30.16 -0.01
N GLN A 286 -2.61 30.59 -0.45
CA GLN A 286 -3.76 29.69 -0.66
C GLN A 286 -3.50 28.67 -1.78
N SER A 287 -2.82 29.07 -2.86
CA SER A 287 -2.40 28.17 -3.92
C SER A 287 -1.39 27.13 -3.41
N GLU A 288 -0.45 27.54 -2.56
CA GLU A 288 0.50 26.63 -1.94
C GLU A 288 -0.18 25.63 -1.00
N ILE A 289 -1.13 26.07 -0.18
CA ILE A 289 -1.93 25.18 0.69
C ILE A 289 -2.69 24.15 -0.15
N ALA A 290 -3.30 24.56 -1.27
CA ALA A 290 -4.02 23.63 -2.15
C ALA A 290 -3.09 22.53 -2.70
N LYS A 291 -1.89 22.89 -3.16
CA LYS A 291 -0.88 21.96 -3.70
C LYS A 291 -0.34 20.96 -2.68
N ILE A 292 -0.48 21.20 -1.37
CA ILE A 292 -0.01 20.24 -0.35
C ILE A 292 -0.80 18.94 -0.40
N TRP A 293 -2.07 18.98 -0.82
CA TRP A 293 -3.00 17.86 -0.74
C TRP A 293 -3.39 17.26 -2.10
N GLU A 294 -2.88 17.83 -3.21
CA GLU A 294 -3.01 17.30 -4.58
C GLU A 294 -2.20 16.00 -4.81
#